data_AF-U5LJ44-F1
#
_entry.id   AF-U5LJ44-F1
#
_cell.length_a   1.000
_cell.length_b   1.000
_cell.length_c   1.000
_cell.angle_alpha   90.00
_cell.angle_beta   90.00
_cell.angle_gamma   90.00
#
_symmetry.space_group_name_H-M   'P 1'
#
loop_
_entity.id
_entity.type
_entity.pdbx_description
1 polymer ?
#
loop_
_entity_poly.entity_id
_entity_poly.type
_entity_poly.pdbx_seq_one_letter_code
_entity_poly.pdbx_strand_id
1 'polypeptide(L)'
;MANKRLELIVDELLEKAGSTAVVVLEDYFGGNRFAGGKYSMGTHTITLYIEEIKKQCLQIFSSLDHFEEYFAVVCAHEIGHAEDRELGELADRFDLAATSVERNQLALLIEENAWEFAEKLLGHINIAFVKTIIYHSLQPYMELLEAEAAEAV
;
A
#
# COMPACT_ATOMS: atom_id res chain seq x y z
N MET A 1 1.46 -15.83 19.56
CA MET A 1 1.46 -14.62 20.41
C MET A 1 1.82 -13.36 19.61
N ALA A 2 2.79 -13.39 18.68
CA ALA A 2 3.13 -12.23 17.83
C ALA A 2 1.96 -11.70 16.97
N ASN A 3 1.10 -12.59 16.44
CA ASN A 3 -0.06 -12.17 15.62
C ASN A 3 -1.11 -11.36 16.37
N LYS A 4 -1.28 -11.56 17.69
CA LYS A 4 -2.37 -10.92 18.44
C LYS A 4 -2.23 -9.39 18.49
N ARG A 5 -0.99 -8.88 18.47
CA ARG A 5 -0.73 -7.44 18.44
C ARG A 5 -1.02 -6.85 17.06
N LEU A 6 -0.66 -7.57 16.00
CA LEU A 6 -0.95 -7.17 14.62
C LEU A 6 -2.46 -7.19 14.34
N GLU A 7 -3.17 -8.21 14.84
CA GLU A 7 -4.64 -8.29 14.79
C GLU A 7 -5.29 -7.07 15.46
N LEU A 8 -4.79 -6.64 16.63
CA LEU A 8 -5.30 -5.43 17.29
C LEU A 8 -5.05 -4.15 16.46
N ILE A 9 -3.88 -4.03 15.83
CA ILE A 9 -3.58 -2.90 14.93
C ILE A 9 -4.55 -2.89 13.75
N VAL A 10 -4.79 -4.05 13.14
CA VAL A 10 -5.76 -4.22 12.04
C VAL A 10 -7.15 -3.78 12.48
N ASP A 11 -7.65 -4.33 13.61
CA ASP A 11 -8.99 -4.03 14.11
C ASP A 11 -9.17 -2.53 14.38
N GLU A 12 -8.18 -1.90 15.03
CA GLU A 12 -8.21 -0.46 15.30
C GLU A 12 -8.23 0.39 14.01
N LEU A 13 -7.49 -0.01 12.99
CA LEU A 13 -7.45 0.71 11.71
C LEU A 13 -8.74 0.53 10.92
N LEU A 14 -9.30 -0.68 10.87
CA LEU A 14 -10.60 -0.95 10.25
C LEU A 14 -11.73 -0.16 10.93
N GLU A 15 -11.77 -0.16 12.26
CA GLU A 15 -12.77 0.58 13.04
C GLU A 15 -12.67 2.09 12.76
N LYS A 16 -11.46 2.65 12.79
CA LYS A 16 -11.24 4.09 12.50
C LYS A 16 -11.60 4.45 11.06
N ALA A 17 -11.33 3.56 10.10
CA ALA A 17 -11.67 3.76 8.69
C ALA A 17 -13.16 3.57 8.41
N GLY A 18 -13.89 2.86 9.29
CA GLY A 18 -15.25 2.40 9.00
C GLY A 18 -15.30 1.35 7.88
N SER A 19 -14.18 0.65 7.64
CA SER A 19 -14.03 -0.30 6.54
C SER A 19 -14.65 -1.66 6.89
N THR A 20 -15.25 -2.31 5.90
CA THR A 20 -15.77 -3.68 6.01
C THR A 20 -14.85 -4.72 5.37
N ALA A 21 -13.65 -4.30 4.93
CA ALA A 21 -12.70 -5.19 4.28
C ALA A 21 -12.29 -6.35 5.20
N VAL A 22 -12.22 -7.55 4.64
CA VAL A 22 -11.70 -8.71 5.36
C VAL A 22 -10.18 -8.65 5.33
N VAL A 23 -9.52 -8.68 6.48
CA VAL A 23 -8.05 -8.68 6.55
C VAL A 23 -7.54 -10.07 6.93
N VAL A 24 -6.59 -10.58 6.15
CA VAL A 24 -5.91 -11.86 6.37
C VAL A 24 -4.42 -11.61 6.53
N LEU A 25 -3.82 -12.24 7.55
CA LEU A 25 -2.39 -12.20 7.79
C LEU A 25 -1.74 -13.48 7.28
N GLU A 26 -0.76 -13.35 6.41
CA GLU A 26 0.07 -14.45 5.90
C GLU A 26 1.55 -14.15 6.16
N ASP A 27 2.38 -15.19 6.14
CA ASP A 27 3.82 -14.99 6.37
C ASP A 27 4.50 -14.40 5.12
N TYR A 28 4.24 -14.96 3.94
CA TYR A 28 4.98 -14.65 2.70
C TYR A 28 4.06 -14.46 1.50
N PHE A 29 4.45 -13.57 0.60
CA PHE A 29 3.81 -13.45 -0.71
C PHE A 29 4.25 -14.58 -1.63
N GLY A 30 3.30 -15.31 -2.22
CA GLY A 30 3.58 -16.45 -3.12
C GLY A 30 4.09 -16.08 -4.52
N GLY A 31 4.31 -14.81 -4.82
CA GLY A 31 4.76 -14.32 -6.13
C GLY A 31 6.18 -13.75 -6.14
N ASN A 32 6.67 -13.38 -7.32
CA ASN A 32 8.02 -12.84 -7.51
C ASN A 32 8.14 -11.32 -7.23
N ARG A 33 7.19 -10.73 -6.52
CA ARG A 33 7.17 -9.29 -6.22
C ARG A 33 7.32 -9.05 -4.72
N PHE A 34 7.94 -7.93 -4.38
CA PHE A 34 8.15 -7.53 -3.01
C PHE A 34 6.96 -6.68 -2.52
N ALA A 35 5.86 -7.36 -2.18
CA ALA A 35 4.61 -6.73 -1.76
C ALA A 35 4.40 -6.92 -0.25
N GLY A 36 4.21 -5.81 0.47
CA GLY A 36 3.90 -5.84 1.90
C GLY A 36 2.43 -6.21 2.16
N GLY A 37 1.54 -5.79 1.27
CA GLY A 37 0.12 -6.13 1.30
C GLY A 37 -0.45 -6.28 -0.11
N LYS A 38 -1.71 -6.69 -0.17
CA LYS A 38 -2.51 -6.70 -1.38
C LYS A 38 -4.00 -6.60 -1.04
N TYR A 39 -4.67 -5.61 -1.61
CA TYR A 39 -6.11 -5.58 -1.71
C TYR A 39 -6.64 -6.32 -2.96
N SER A 40 -7.73 -7.07 -2.79
CA SER A 40 -8.45 -7.78 -3.85
C SER A 40 -9.89 -7.29 -3.92
N MET A 41 -10.22 -6.51 -4.96
CA MET A 41 -11.55 -5.93 -5.17
C MET A 41 -12.66 -6.99 -5.21
N GLY A 42 -12.44 -8.10 -5.92
CA GLY A 42 -13.49 -9.11 -6.14
C GLY A 42 -14.00 -9.82 -4.89
N THR A 43 -13.18 -9.87 -3.83
CA THR A 43 -13.56 -10.47 -2.53
C THR A 43 -13.57 -9.46 -1.39
N HIS A 44 -13.29 -8.19 -1.68
CA HIS A 44 -13.10 -7.12 -0.69
C HIS A 44 -12.17 -7.59 0.46
N THR A 45 -11.02 -8.15 0.08
CA THR A 45 -10.06 -8.78 1.02
C THR A 45 -8.70 -8.11 0.91
N ILE A 46 -8.12 -7.78 2.06
CA ILE A 46 -6.75 -7.33 2.23
C ILE A 46 -5.93 -8.52 2.75
N THR A 47 -4.81 -8.82 2.10
CA THR A 47 -3.83 -9.79 2.61
C THR A 47 -2.54 -9.05 2.97
N LEU A 48 -2.06 -9.19 4.20
CA LEU A 48 -0.80 -8.59 4.67
C LEU A 48 0.25 -9.69 4.86
N TYR A 49 1.44 -9.49 4.30
CA TYR A 49 2.53 -10.48 4.30
C TYR A 49 3.60 -10.09 5.31
N ILE A 50 3.49 -10.65 6.52
CA ILE A 50 4.25 -10.23 7.71
C ILE A 50 5.77 -10.21 7.45
N GLU A 51 6.32 -11.24 6.82
CA GLU A 51 7.76 -11.33 6.59
C GLU A 51 8.24 -10.40 5.46
N GLU A 52 7.40 -10.10 4.48
CA GLU A 52 7.71 -9.09 3.46
C GLU A 52 7.73 -7.69 4.08
N ILE A 53 6.74 -7.36 4.92
CA ILE A 53 6.69 -6.09 5.66
C ILE A 53 7.94 -5.95 6.56
N LYS A 54 8.37 -7.01 7.25
CA LYS A 54 9.62 -6.99 8.05
C LYS A 54 10.84 -6.70 7.19
N LYS A 55 10.97 -7.36 6.03
CA LYS A 55 12.11 -7.12 5.12
C LYS A 55 12.10 -5.68 4.59
N GLN A 56 10.93 -5.13 4.27
CA GLN A 56 10.79 -3.73 3.85
C GLN A 56 11.19 -2.75 4.97
N CYS A 57 10.73 -2.99 6.20
CA CYS A 57 11.12 -2.21 7.38
C CYS A 57 12.64 -2.22 7.58
N LEU A 58 13.26 -3.41 7.51
CA LEU A 58 14.72 -3.56 7.57
C LEU A 58 15.44 -2.85 6.43
N GLN A 59 14.93 -2.91 5.20
CA GLN A 59 15.56 -2.29 4.05
C GLN A 59 15.59 -0.76 4.16
N ILE A 60 14.49 -0.15 4.63
CA ILE A 60 14.37 1.31 4.72
C ILE A 60 15.01 1.85 6.00
N PHE A 61 14.78 1.21 7.14
CA PHE A 61 15.18 1.73 8.46
C PHE A 61 16.36 0.99 9.09
N SER A 62 16.86 -0.08 8.47
CA SER A 62 17.95 -0.93 9.01
C SER A 62 17.66 -1.51 10.40
N SER A 63 16.39 -1.53 10.83
CA SER A 63 15.94 -2.06 12.11
C SER A 63 14.48 -2.53 12.05
N LEU A 64 14.09 -3.40 12.99
CA LEU A 64 12.70 -3.80 13.24
C LEU A 64 12.09 -3.12 14.47
N ASP A 65 12.78 -2.17 15.10
CA ASP A 65 12.27 -1.47 16.29
C ASP A 65 10.93 -0.76 16.01
N HIS A 66 10.71 -0.33 14.77
CA HIS A 66 9.49 0.33 14.30
C HIS A 66 8.56 -0.60 13.52
N PHE A 67 8.71 -1.92 13.64
CA PHE A 67 7.96 -2.87 12.82
C PHE A 67 6.44 -2.74 12.98
N GLU A 68 5.92 -2.54 14.19
CA GLU A 68 4.48 -2.37 14.41
C GLU A 68 3.94 -1.10 13.73
N GLU A 69 4.69 0.00 13.78
CA GLU A 69 4.32 1.26 13.11
C GLU A 69 4.40 1.08 11.60
N TYR A 70 5.44 0.42 11.09
CA TYR A 70 5.57 0.11 9.66
C TYR A 70 4.42 -0.77 9.17
N PHE A 71 4.06 -1.80 9.93
CA PHE A 71 2.93 -2.68 9.65
C PHE A 71 1.61 -1.89 9.62
N ALA A 72 1.39 -1.00 10.57
CA ALA A 72 0.22 -0.12 10.59
C ALA A 72 0.15 0.77 9.34
N VAL A 73 1.30 1.29 8.87
CA VAL A 73 1.38 2.09 7.64
C VAL A 73 0.98 1.29 6.41
N VAL A 74 1.53 0.08 6.24
CA VAL A 74 1.16 -0.81 5.12
C VAL A 74 -0.32 -1.19 5.19
N CYS A 75 -0.82 -1.56 6.37
CA CYS A 75 -2.23 -1.89 6.56
C CYS A 75 -3.16 -0.73 6.19
N ALA A 76 -2.84 0.49 6.62
CA ALA A 76 -3.62 1.68 6.30
C ALA A 76 -3.64 1.99 4.79
N HIS A 77 -2.54 1.73 4.07
CA HIS A 77 -2.49 1.84 2.62
C HIS A 77 -3.42 0.84 1.93
N GLU A 78 -3.42 -0.43 2.33
CA GLU A 78 -4.33 -1.42 1.77
C GLU A 78 -5.80 -1.11 2.09
N ILE A 79 -6.09 -0.54 3.27
CA ILE A 79 -7.43 -0.01 3.58
C ILE A 79 -7.76 1.17 2.66
N GLY A 80 -6.79 2.02 2.33
CA GLY A 80 -6.94 3.07 1.35
C GLY A 80 -7.42 2.56 0.00
N HIS A 81 -6.86 1.45 -0.51
CA HIS A 81 -7.39 0.80 -1.70
C HIS A 81 -8.81 0.25 -1.50
N ALA A 82 -9.10 -0.33 -0.33
CA ALA A 82 -10.42 -0.89 -0.05
C ALA A 82 -11.54 0.17 -0.01
N GLU A 83 -11.20 1.39 0.42
CA GLU A 83 -12.13 2.50 0.59
C GLU A 83 -12.09 3.53 -0.55
N ASP A 84 -11.21 3.36 -1.53
CA ASP A 84 -11.18 4.20 -2.72
C ASP A 84 -12.39 3.93 -3.62
N ARG A 85 -13.28 4.92 -3.70
CA ARG A 85 -14.51 4.88 -4.50
C ARG A 85 -14.25 4.97 -6.00
N GLU A 86 -13.11 5.53 -6.40
CA GLU A 86 -12.70 5.69 -7.80
C GLU A 86 -11.93 4.48 -8.31
N LEU A 87 -11.46 3.59 -7.41
CA LEU A 87 -10.60 2.45 -7.76
C LEU A 87 -11.21 1.56 -8.85
N GLY A 88 -12.53 1.31 -8.81
CA GLY A 88 -13.20 0.51 -9.83
C GLY A 88 -13.08 1.12 -11.23
N GLU A 89 -13.36 2.41 -11.36
CA GLU A 89 -13.25 3.13 -12.63
C GLU A 89 -11.79 3.24 -13.09
N LEU A 90 -10.88 3.52 -12.16
CA LEU A 90 -9.45 3.63 -12.46
C LEU A 90 -8.86 2.28 -12.92
N ALA A 91 -9.28 1.18 -12.32
CA ALA A 91 -8.88 -0.17 -12.72
C ALA A 91 -9.40 -0.50 -14.13
N ASP A 92 -10.67 -0.21 -14.43
CA ASP A 92 -11.24 -0.39 -15.76
C ASP A 92 -10.46 0.42 -16.82
N ARG A 93 -10.13 1.68 -16.50
CA ARG A 93 -9.31 2.53 -17.37
C ARG A 93 -7.88 2.00 -17.52
N PHE A 94 -7.29 1.47 -16.47
CA PHE A 94 -5.93 0.89 -16.49
C PHE A 94 -5.85 -0.32 -17.43
N ASP A 95 -6.88 -1.18 -17.39
CA ASP A 95 -6.98 -2.34 -18.27
C ASP A 95 -7.18 -1.94 -19.74
N LEU A 96 -7.91 -0.85 -19.99
CA LEU A 96 -8.20 -0.32 -21.33
C LEU A 96 -7.15 0.67 -21.88
N ALA A 97 -6.16 1.06 -21.07
CA ALA A 97 -5.16 2.07 -21.43
C ALA A 97 -4.44 1.72 -22.75
N ALA A 98 -4.38 2.70 -23.66
CA ALA A 98 -3.85 2.50 -25.00
C ALA A 98 -2.32 2.59 -25.07
N THR A 99 -1.70 3.21 -24.08
CA THR A 99 -0.25 3.46 -24.02
C THR A 99 0.32 3.05 -22.66
N SER A 100 1.63 2.74 -22.62
CA SER A 100 2.32 2.43 -21.36
C SER A 100 2.34 3.64 -20.42
N VAL A 101 2.53 4.85 -20.96
CA VAL A 101 2.49 6.11 -20.20
C VAL A 101 1.15 6.30 -19.50
N GLU A 102 0.04 6.17 -20.22
CA GLU A 102 -1.31 6.27 -19.63
C GLU A 102 -1.51 5.22 -18.53
N ARG A 103 -1.10 3.98 -18.80
CA ARG A 103 -1.18 2.90 -17.83
C ARG A 103 -0.37 3.20 -16.55
N ASN A 104 0.85 3.73 -16.68
CA ASN A 104 1.71 4.06 -15.56
C ASN A 104 1.19 5.26 -14.77
N GLN A 105 0.60 6.26 -15.45
CA GLN A 105 -0.08 7.39 -14.79
C GLN A 105 -1.28 6.93 -13.97
N LEU A 106 -2.09 6.02 -14.51
CA LEU A 106 -3.22 5.42 -13.80
C LEU A 106 -2.75 4.59 -12.60
N ALA A 107 -1.67 3.83 -12.76
CA ALA A 107 -1.06 3.08 -11.66
C ALA A 107 -0.65 4.01 -10.51
N LEU A 108 0.08 5.08 -10.84
CA LEU A 108 0.51 6.07 -9.85
C LEU A 108 -0.69 6.71 -9.14
N LEU A 109 -1.72 7.11 -9.88
CA LEU A 109 -2.92 7.72 -9.31
C LEU A 109 -3.64 6.79 -8.33
N ILE A 110 -3.75 5.49 -8.66
CA ILE A 110 -4.34 4.48 -7.77
C ILE A 110 -3.57 4.39 -6.44
N GLU A 111 -2.24 4.40 -6.49
CA GLU A 111 -1.38 4.37 -5.30
C GLU A 111 -1.47 5.67 -4.50
N GLU A 112 -1.46 6.82 -5.17
CA GLU A 112 -1.59 8.14 -4.54
C GLU A 112 -2.92 8.29 -3.79
N ASN A 113 -4.03 7.84 -4.39
CA ASN A 113 -5.35 7.82 -3.74
C ASN A 113 -5.33 6.99 -2.44
N ALA A 114 -4.74 5.79 -2.50
CA ALA A 114 -4.62 4.92 -1.33
C ALA A 114 -3.76 5.55 -0.23
N TRP A 115 -2.64 6.18 -0.60
CA TRP A 115 -1.79 6.91 0.35
C TRP A 115 -2.48 8.13 0.94
N GLU A 116 -3.24 8.90 0.16
CA GLU A 116 -3.99 10.07 0.67
C GLU A 116 -4.99 9.65 1.76
N PHE A 117 -5.66 8.51 1.58
CA PHE A 117 -6.52 7.94 2.60
C PHE A 117 -5.72 7.48 3.83
N ALA A 118 -4.64 6.71 3.62
CA ALA A 118 -3.81 6.18 4.69
C ALA A 118 -3.23 7.29 5.57
N GLU A 119 -2.74 8.40 5.01
CA GLU A 119 -2.19 9.51 5.77
C GLU A 119 -3.22 10.14 6.73
N LYS A 120 -4.48 10.24 6.30
CA LYS A 120 -5.58 10.74 7.16
C LYS A 120 -5.87 9.76 8.31
N LEU A 121 -5.84 8.46 8.02
CA LEU A 121 -6.08 7.40 9.00
C LEU A 121 -4.97 7.32 10.06
N LEU A 122 -3.73 7.61 9.66
CA LEU A 122 -2.52 7.47 10.48
C LEU A 122 -2.15 8.75 11.26
N GLY A 123 -3.07 9.69 11.47
CA GLY A 123 -2.76 11.00 12.07
C GLY A 123 -2.13 11.02 13.49
N HIS A 124 -1.92 9.84 14.09
CA HIS A 124 -1.23 9.65 15.37
C HIS A 124 0.21 9.11 15.23
N ILE A 125 0.61 8.62 14.07
CA ILE A 125 1.97 8.14 13.78
C ILE A 125 2.86 9.34 13.40
N ASN A 126 4.17 9.24 13.67
CA ASN A 126 5.14 10.24 13.25
C ASN A 126 5.07 10.49 11.72
N ILE A 127 4.71 11.70 11.31
CA ILE A 127 4.51 12.05 9.90
C ILE A 127 5.77 11.89 9.04
N ALA A 128 6.96 12.14 9.59
CA ALA A 128 8.21 11.96 8.84
C ALA A 128 8.46 10.49 8.52
N PHE A 129 8.16 9.60 9.47
CA PHE A 129 8.22 8.15 9.27
C PHE A 129 7.28 7.69 8.16
N VAL A 130 6.01 8.13 8.20
CA VAL A 130 5.00 7.83 7.17
C VAL A 130 5.46 8.33 5.80
N LYS A 131 5.89 9.60 5.70
CA LYS A 131 6.35 10.19 4.44
C LYS A 131 7.56 9.49 3.84
N THR A 132 8.49 8.97 4.65
CA THR A 132 9.61 8.16 4.16
C THR A 132 9.13 6.87 3.50
N ILE A 133 8.13 6.19 4.08
CA ILE A 133 7.58 4.96 3.50
C ILE A 133 6.87 5.26 2.18
N ILE A 134 6.02 6.30 2.16
CA ILE A 134 5.31 6.75 0.94
C ILE A 134 6.31 7.07 -0.18
N TYR A 135 7.36 7.83 0.14
CA TYR A 135 8.40 8.19 -0.83
C TYR A 135 9.00 6.95 -1.48
N HIS A 136 9.44 5.96 -0.70
CA HIS A 136 10.02 4.74 -1.25
C HIS A 136 9.00 3.85 -1.99
N SER A 137 7.73 3.87 -1.58
CA SER A 137 6.65 3.14 -2.24
C SER A 137 6.32 3.71 -3.62
N LEU A 138 6.31 5.05 -3.77
CA LEU A 138 5.96 5.72 -5.02
C LEU A 138 7.14 5.90 -5.98
N GLN A 139 8.39 5.86 -5.48
CA GLN A 139 9.59 6.08 -6.29
C GLN A 139 9.64 5.24 -7.59
N PRO A 140 9.33 3.93 -7.60
CA PRO A 140 9.38 3.13 -8.83
C PRO A 140 8.42 3.62 -9.93
N TYR A 141 7.26 4.16 -9.53
CA TYR A 141 6.27 4.71 -10.47
C TYR A 141 6.75 6.03 -11.08
N MET A 142 7.36 6.89 -10.26
CA MET A 142 7.93 8.16 -10.69
C MET A 142 9.11 7.93 -11.65
N GLU A 143 10.04 7.03 -11.31
CA GLU A 143 11.19 6.69 -12.16
C GLU A 143 10.76 6.14 -13.52
N LEU A 144 9.71 5.31 -13.55
CA LEU A 144 9.19 4.74 -14.79
C LEU A 144 8.62 5.83 -15.71
N LEU A 145 7.84 6.77 -15.15
CA LEU A 145 7.27 7.88 -15.91
C LEU A 145 8.35 8.86 -16.40
N GLU A 146 9.38 9.12 -15.59
CA GLU A 146 10.53 9.93 -15.99
C GLU A 146 11.30 9.31 -17.15
N ALA A 147 11.52 7.99 -17.11
CA ALA A 147 12.19 7.26 -18.19
C ALA A 147 11.39 7.33 -19.51
N GLU A 148 10.08 7.11 -19.46
CA GLU A 148 9.22 7.20 -20.65
C GLU A 148 9.17 8.63 -21.22
N ALA A 149 9.18 9.66 -20.36
CA ALA A 149 9.24 11.04 -20.80
C ALA A 149 10.56 11.37 -21.51
N ALA A 150 11.67 10.79 -21.06
CA ALA A 150 12.98 10.97 -21.68
C ALA A 150 13.11 10.28 -23.04
N GLU A 151 12.41 9.16 -23.26
CA GLU A 151 12.38 8.43 -24.54
C GLU A 151 11.47 9.09 -25.60
N ALA A 152 10.55 9.96 -25.18
CA ALA A 152 9.63 10.68 -26.07
C ALA A 152 10.21 11.97 -26.69
N VAL A 153 11.45 12.35 -26.34
CA VAL A 153 12.18 13.55 -26.82
C VAL A 153 13.23 13.18 -27.86
#